data_AF-A0A7K8QVI7-F1
#
_entry.id   AF-A0A7K8QVI7-F1
#
_cell.length_a   1.000
_cell.length_b   1.000
_cell.length_c   1.000
_cell.angle_alpha   90.00
_cell.angle_beta   90.00
_cell.angle_gamma   90.00
#
_symmetry.space_group_name_H-M   'P 1'
#
loop_
_entity.id
_entity.type
_entity.pdbx_description
1 polymer ?
#
loop_
_entity_poly.entity_id
_entity_poly.type
_entity_poly.pdbx_seq_one_letter_code
_entity_poly.pdbx_strand_id
1 'polypeptide(L)'
;MQSANMFLKKIVRSSVLPFAARHGLKKDLFPLSRTLSSSLCLKQDSSCTPSEKLDLDAWKKVMKSGLQEEVGETVSESKELSSLDVARETLEMWRLAGRLVPENISEEQLKTFMECPSKSAKKKYVKYLHLKELHKKIDKKKKEEKRERKMEAQEQTSKMDETITSPFRRLWSSAIDRAYNWRAAQSMIFGQPLVFDMSFEKEMSVLEVSNTVKQLVMSESCNRRSVDPFHIHFCNFKDDSLYHKELIKHYREAWGKLLITVTDQCYTEVFPKDKLIYLTADSPNVMKTFDHDKIYIVGSMVDKKIKTGVSLARAKRLGLETAALPLDKYLLWNTGAKNLTLDQMMHILLTLKDTADWKAALEFVPKRKYCGFVNKPVQELKKTLDLINTLKTGKGREEIQKPFAKSYSKKYKLK
;
A
#
# COMPACT_ATOMS: atom_id res chain seq x y z
N MET A 1 30.76 53.06 22.83
CA MET A 1 31.23 53.69 21.58
C MET A 1 30.91 52.72 20.46
N GLN A 2 29.81 52.97 19.74
CA GLN A 2 29.81 53.56 18.39
C GLN A 2 30.43 52.58 17.37
N SER A 3 29.66 51.84 16.56
CA SER A 3 28.73 52.22 15.47
C SER A 3 29.40 52.01 14.11
N ALA A 4 28.82 51.10 13.31
CA ALA A 4 28.75 51.06 11.84
C ALA A 4 27.99 49.75 11.48
N ASN A 5 26.65 49.70 11.28
CA ASN A 5 25.80 50.41 10.31
C ASN A 5 26.44 50.42 8.91
N MET A 6 25.81 50.13 7.79
CA MET A 6 24.41 49.90 7.40
C MET A 6 24.49 49.75 5.87
N PHE A 7 23.92 48.73 5.22
CA PHE A 7 23.53 48.69 3.78
C PHE A 7 23.06 47.25 3.55
N LEU A 8 21.77 46.92 3.38
CA LEU A 8 20.82 47.38 2.36
C LEU A 8 19.37 47.14 2.83
N LYS A 9 18.61 48.22 2.97
CA LYS A 9 17.13 48.22 2.86
C LYS A 9 16.79 48.90 1.54
N LYS A 10 16.10 48.19 0.64
CA LYS A 10 15.02 48.68 -0.25
C LYS A 10 14.81 47.66 -1.38
N ILE A 11 13.65 47.01 -1.39
CA ILE A 11 12.68 47.06 -2.49
C ILE A 11 11.33 46.72 -1.86
N VAL A 12 10.40 47.68 -1.96
CA VAL A 12 9.00 47.61 -1.54
C VAL A 12 8.18 48.01 -2.76
N ARG A 13 7.01 47.36 -2.93
CA ARG A 13 5.91 47.60 -3.92
C ARG A 13 6.26 47.17 -5.35
N SER A 14 5.37 46.63 -6.18
CA SER A 14 3.94 46.26 -6.16
C SER A 14 3.72 45.70 -7.58
N SER A 15 3.09 44.54 -7.78
CA SER A 15 1.79 44.55 -8.46
C SER A 15 1.01 43.27 -8.24
N VAL A 16 -0.20 43.48 -7.72
CA VAL A 16 -1.37 42.62 -7.79
C VAL A 16 -1.78 42.49 -9.26
N LEU A 17 -2.09 41.27 -9.72
CA LEU A 17 -3.18 41.03 -10.67
C LEU A 17 -3.75 39.61 -10.47
N PRO A 18 -5.07 39.44 -10.47
CA PRO A 18 -5.78 38.22 -10.12
C PRO A 18 -6.06 37.37 -11.36
N PHE A 19 -6.27 36.07 -11.21
CA PHE A 19 -7.02 35.32 -12.22
C PHE A 19 -8.15 34.53 -11.57
N ALA A 20 -9.34 35.01 -11.88
CA ALA A 20 -10.62 34.55 -11.39
C ALA A 20 -11.00 33.19 -12.00
N ALA A 21 -11.67 32.39 -11.17
CA ALA A 21 -12.54 31.32 -11.62
C ALA A 21 -13.66 31.89 -12.49
N ARG A 22 -13.93 31.24 -13.64
CA ARG A 22 -15.24 31.29 -14.29
C ARG A 22 -15.72 29.87 -14.55
N HIS A 23 -16.86 29.58 -13.95
CA HIS A 23 -17.69 28.40 -14.12
C HIS A 23 -18.61 28.58 -15.34
N GLY A 24 -18.94 27.45 -15.98
CA GLY A 24 -20.09 27.28 -16.89
C GLY A 24 -19.70 26.98 -18.35
N LEU A 25 -20.34 26.10 -19.11
CA LEU A 25 -21.37 25.09 -18.85
C LEU A 25 -21.45 24.24 -20.15
N LYS A 26 -21.50 22.91 -20.00
CA LYS A 26 -21.98 21.83 -20.91
C LYS A 26 -21.81 21.91 -22.44
N LYS A 27 -21.32 20.80 -23.02
CA LYS A 27 -22.04 20.05 -24.07
C LYS A 27 -21.62 18.58 -24.05
N ASP A 28 -22.64 17.76 -24.28
CA ASP A 28 -22.74 16.31 -24.08
C ASP A 28 -21.85 15.48 -25.02
N LEU A 29 -21.40 14.30 -24.57
CA LEU A 29 -21.12 13.15 -25.41
C LEU A 29 -21.25 11.86 -24.57
N PHE A 30 -22.17 11.01 -25.02
CA PHE A 30 -22.72 9.82 -24.38
C PHE A 30 -21.70 8.69 -24.12
N PRO A 31 -21.88 7.87 -23.07
CA PRO A 31 -21.16 6.61 -22.92
C PRO A 31 -21.89 5.46 -23.63
N LEU A 32 -21.17 4.76 -24.52
CA LEU A 32 -21.60 3.50 -25.13
C LEU A 32 -21.59 2.37 -24.07
N SER A 33 -22.75 2.05 -23.51
CA SER A 33 -22.98 0.81 -22.77
C SER A 33 -23.37 -0.30 -23.76
N ARG A 34 -22.57 -1.36 -23.84
CA ARG A 34 -22.94 -2.61 -24.53
C ARG A 34 -23.92 -3.40 -23.66
N THR A 35 -25.18 -3.45 -24.09
CA THR A 35 -26.18 -4.42 -23.64
C THR A 35 -25.96 -5.76 -24.36
N LEU A 36 -25.89 -6.84 -23.57
CA LEU A 36 -25.94 -8.21 -24.09
C LEU A 36 -27.39 -8.58 -24.35
N SER A 37 -27.72 -8.78 -25.62
CA SER A 37 -29.00 -9.33 -26.07
C SER A 37 -28.99 -10.85 -25.85
N SER A 38 -29.95 -11.34 -25.07
CA SER A 38 -30.27 -12.75 -24.91
C SER A 38 -31.24 -13.14 -26.03
N SER A 39 -30.78 -13.86 -27.05
CA SER A 39 -31.66 -14.47 -28.04
C SER A 39 -32.16 -15.83 -27.56
N LEU A 40 -33.48 -15.93 -27.44
CA LEU A 40 -34.27 -17.13 -27.18
C LEU A 40 -34.90 -17.58 -28.50
N CYS A 41 -34.62 -18.80 -28.96
CA CYS A 41 -35.36 -19.62 -29.95
C CYS A 41 -34.53 -20.88 -30.21
N LEU A 42 -35.02 -22.10 -30.41
CA LEU A 42 -36.34 -22.73 -30.41
C LEU A 42 -36.07 -24.25 -30.27
N LYS A 43 -37.02 -24.99 -29.71
CA LYS A 43 -36.96 -26.45 -29.47
C LYS A 43 -37.31 -27.28 -30.71
N GLN A 44 -36.95 -28.57 -30.58
CA GLN A 44 -37.46 -29.82 -31.21
C GLN A 44 -36.55 -30.43 -32.29
N ASP A 45 -36.36 -31.74 -32.44
CA ASP A 45 -36.42 -32.96 -31.59
C ASP A 45 -35.91 -34.08 -32.54
N SER A 46 -34.96 -34.95 -32.13
CA SER A 46 -34.83 -36.31 -32.69
C SER A 46 -33.81 -37.22 -31.94
N SER A 47 -34.38 -38.22 -31.27
CA SER A 47 -33.94 -39.63 -31.08
C SER A 47 -32.46 -40.03 -30.82
N CYS A 48 -32.21 -40.42 -29.55
CA CYS A 48 -31.55 -41.62 -29.01
C CYS A 48 -30.43 -42.38 -29.77
N THR A 49 -29.24 -42.44 -29.14
CA THR A 49 -28.43 -43.67 -28.97
C THR A 49 -27.82 -43.67 -27.54
N PRO A 50 -27.69 -44.83 -26.87
CA PRO A 50 -27.20 -44.86 -25.48
C PRO A 50 -25.69 -44.69 -25.43
N SER A 51 -25.25 -43.68 -24.68
CA SER A 51 -23.86 -43.40 -24.34
C SER A 51 -23.21 -44.62 -23.69
N GLU A 52 -22.13 -45.12 -24.29
CA GLU A 52 -21.19 -46.02 -23.63
C GLU A 52 -20.71 -45.36 -22.33
N LYS A 53 -20.89 -46.06 -21.20
CA LYS A 53 -20.35 -45.62 -19.91
C LYS A 53 -18.84 -45.83 -19.93
N LEU A 54 -18.10 -44.73 -19.92
CA LEU A 54 -16.66 -44.72 -19.67
C LEU A 54 -16.37 -45.34 -18.30
N ASP A 55 -15.72 -46.50 -18.31
CA ASP A 55 -15.25 -47.20 -17.11
C ASP A 55 -13.98 -46.54 -16.57
N LEU A 56 -14.17 -45.72 -15.54
CA LEU A 56 -13.10 -44.99 -14.85
C LEU A 56 -12.17 -45.92 -14.06
N ASP A 57 -12.60 -47.13 -13.73
CA ASP A 57 -11.80 -48.07 -12.94
C ASP A 57 -10.86 -48.90 -13.82
N ALA A 58 -11.27 -49.21 -15.05
CA ALA A 58 -10.36 -49.70 -16.08
C ALA A 58 -9.22 -48.69 -16.35
N TRP A 59 -9.54 -47.40 -16.42
CA TRP A 59 -8.55 -46.33 -16.65
C TRP A 59 -7.56 -46.15 -15.49
N LYS A 60 -8.05 -46.25 -14.24
CA LYS A 60 -7.17 -46.24 -13.05
C LYS A 60 -6.24 -47.44 -13.00
N LYS A 61 -6.68 -48.60 -13.48
CA LYS A 61 -5.88 -49.83 -13.48
C LYS A 61 -4.69 -49.73 -14.45
N VAL A 62 -4.93 -49.18 -15.64
CA VAL A 62 -3.88 -48.91 -16.65
C VAL A 62 -2.83 -47.92 -16.14
N MET A 63 -3.26 -46.86 -15.44
CA MET A 63 -2.32 -45.89 -14.86
C MET A 63 -1.51 -46.45 -13.68
N LYS A 64 -2.05 -47.44 -12.95
CA LYS A 64 -1.34 -48.10 -11.84
C LYS A 64 -0.32 -49.14 -12.30
N SER A 65 -0.55 -49.79 -13.45
CA SER A 65 0.39 -50.77 -14.01
C SER A 65 1.64 -50.13 -14.64
N GLY A 66 1.62 -48.83 -14.94
CA GLY A 66 2.77 -48.11 -15.51
C GLY A 66 3.76 -47.57 -14.47
N LEU A 67 3.68 -47.98 -13.20
CA LEU A 67 4.40 -47.35 -12.08
C LEU A 67 5.12 -48.35 -11.16
N GLN A 68 5.57 -49.48 -11.71
CA GLN A 68 6.54 -50.36 -11.05
C GLN A 68 7.79 -50.51 -11.93
N GLU A 69 8.93 -50.17 -11.33
CA GLU A 69 10.35 -50.16 -11.80
C GLU A 69 10.90 -48.71 -11.78
N GLU A 70 11.89 -48.30 -10.99
CA GLU A 70 12.73 -48.94 -9.99
C GLU A 70 13.06 -47.92 -8.88
N VAL A 71 13.22 -48.40 -7.64
CA VAL A 71 13.76 -47.62 -6.51
C VAL A 71 15.21 -48.03 -6.31
N GLY A 72 16.12 -47.11 -6.62
CA GLY A 72 17.55 -47.19 -6.34
C GLY A 72 18.02 -45.94 -5.61
N GLU A 73 18.77 -46.16 -4.53
CA GLU A 73 19.02 -45.29 -3.40
C GLU A 73 20.12 -44.21 -3.66
N THR A 74 19.74 -42.93 -3.77
CA THR A 74 20.62 -41.74 -3.60
C THR A 74 19.77 -40.51 -3.19
N VAL A 75 19.26 -40.48 -1.96
CA VAL A 75 17.96 -39.82 -1.65
C VAL A 75 18.04 -38.36 -1.13
N SER A 76 19.18 -37.66 -1.13
CA SER A 76 19.21 -36.26 -0.64
C SER A 76 19.17 -35.19 -1.73
N GLU A 77 20.00 -35.28 -2.78
CA GLU A 77 20.04 -34.25 -3.85
C GLU A 77 19.07 -34.56 -5.01
N SER A 78 18.90 -35.83 -5.35
CA SER A 78 17.98 -36.27 -6.42
C SER A 78 16.52 -35.90 -6.12
N LYS A 79 16.15 -35.89 -4.84
CA LYS A 79 14.79 -35.61 -4.35
C LYS A 79 14.41 -34.14 -4.47
N GLU A 80 15.36 -33.22 -4.31
CA GLU A 80 15.12 -31.79 -4.50
C GLU A 80 14.96 -31.44 -5.99
N LEU A 81 15.81 -32.00 -6.87
CA LEU A 81 15.68 -31.85 -8.32
C LEU A 81 14.34 -32.41 -8.82
N SER A 82 13.98 -33.64 -8.40
CA SER A 82 12.69 -34.24 -8.75
C SER A 82 11.50 -33.39 -8.26
N SER A 83 11.62 -32.76 -7.08
CA SER A 83 10.56 -31.91 -6.53
C SER A 83 10.40 -30.60 -7.33
N LEU A 84 11.51 -29.99 -7.76
CA LEU A 84 11.49 -28.79 -8.60
C LEU A 84 10.94 -29.09 -10.01
N ASP A 85 11.24 -30.26 -10.56
CA ASP A 85 10.74 -30.66 -11.87
C ASP A 85 9.22 -30.92 -11.85
N VAL A 86 8.70 -31.56 -10.80
CA VAL A 86 7.25 -31.67 -10.57
C VAL A 86 6.59 -30.29 -10.45
N ALA A 87 7.28 -29.32 -9.84
CA ALA A 87 6.78 -27.95 -9.73
C ALA A 87 6.71 -27.26 -11.09
N ARG A 88 7.75 -27.42 -11.93
CA ARG A 88 7.79 -26.89 -13.31
C ARG A 88 6.70 -27.51 -14.18
N GLU A 89 6.54 -28.83 -14.11
CA GLU A 89 5.51 -29.56 -14.86
C GLU A 89 4.10 -29.10 -14.44
N THR A 90 3.87 -28.91 -13.14
CA THR A 90 2.61 -28.36 -12.63
C THR A 90 2.31 -26.98 -13.20
N LEU A 91 3.32 -26.11 -13.33
CA LEU A 91 3.17 -24.77 -13.89
C LEU A 91 2.91 -24.82 -15.39
N GLU A 92 3.55 -25.72 -16.11
CA GLU A 92 3.31 -25.95 -17.54
C GLU A 92 1.88 -26.44 -17.79
N MET A 93 1.42 -27.42 -17.00
CA MET A 93 0.03 -27.87 -17.05
C MET A 93 -0.95 -26.71 -16.79
N TRP A 94 -0.64 -25.80 -15.85
CA TRP A 94 -1.50 -24.63 -15.60
C TRP A 94 -1.49 -23.63 -16.75
N ARG A 95 -0.35 -23.47 -17.42
CA ARG A 95 -0.20 -22.64 -18.63
C ARG A 95 -1.07 -23.20 -19.76
N LEU A 96 -0.98 -24.51 -20.02
CA LEU A 96 -1.82 -25.22 -21.00
C LEU A 96 -3.32 -25.12 -20.66
N ALA A 97 -3.67 -25.16 -19.37
CA ALA A 97 -5.04 -24.95 -18.90
C ALA A 97 -5.52 -23.48 -18.94
N GLY A 98 -4.79 -22.58 -19.60
CA GLY A 98 -5.14 -21.17 -19.77
C GLY A 98 -5.06 -20.33 -18.49
N ARG A 99 -4.30 -20.77 -17.48
CA ARG A 99 -4.08 -19.97 -16.27
C ARG A 99 -3.01 -18.92 -16.51
N LEU A 100 -3.08 -17.84 -15.74
CA LEU A 100 -2.11 -16.74 -15.77
C LEU A 100 -0.80 -17.19 -15.11
N VAL A 101 0.13 -17.70 -15.91
CA VAL A 101 1.46 -18.17 -15.51
C VAL A 101 2.52 -17.26 -16.15
N PRO A 102 3.56 -16.80 -15.41
CA PRO A 102 4.65 -16.01 -15.99
C PRO A 102 5.41 -16.81 -17.06
N GLU A 103 6.09 -16.14 -17.98
CA GLU A 103 6.97 -16.80 -18.97
C GLU A 103 8.23 -17.35 -18.30
N ASN A 104 8.84 -16.54 -17.43
CA ASN A 104 10.11 -16.88 -16.76
C ASN A 104 9.94 -16.91 -15.23
N ILE A 105 10.36 -18.01 -14.60
CA ILE A 105 10.29 -18.22 -13.15
C ILE A 105 11.68 -18.60 -12.64
N SER A 106 12.20 -17.86 -11.66
CA SER A 106 13.50 -18.17 -11.04
C SER A 106 13.39 -19.34 -10.05
N GLU A 107 14.51 -20.00 -9.73
CA GLU A 107 14.53 -21.11 -8.77
C GLU A 107 14.02 -20.70 -7.37
N GLU A 108 14.38 -19.50 -6.91
CA GLU A 108 13.86 -18.93 -5.65
C GLU A 108 12.33 -18.78 -5.66
N GLN A 109 11.77 -18.37 -6.80
CA GLN A 109 10.32 -18.24 -6.97
C GLN A 109 9.64 -19.60 -7.02
N LEU A 110 10.30 -20.59 -7.62
CA LEU A 110 9.83 -21.96 -7.66
C LEU A 110 9.82 -22.58 -6.25
N LYS A 111 10.87 -22.34 -5.45
CA LYS A 111 10.91 -22.72 -4.03
C LYS A 111 9.77 -22.08 -3.23
N THR A 112 9.55 -20.77 -3.42
CA THR A 112 8.43 -20.05 -2.78
C THR A 112 7.07 -20.61 -3.20
N PHE A 113 6.92 -21.01 -4.47
CA PHE A 113 5.71 -21.65 -4.97
C PHE A 113 5.46 -23.00 -4.28
N MET A 114 6.52 -23.76 -4.01
CA MET A 114 6.42 -25.04 -3.32
C MET A 114 6.04 -24.88 -1.84
N GLU A 115 6.59 -23.87 -1.16
CA GLU A 115 6.31 -23.53 0.23
C GLU A 115 4.88 -22.98 0.47
N CYS A 116 4.14 -22.65 -0.59
CA CYS A 116 2.76 -22.16 -0.46
C CYS A 116 1.83 -23.23 0.17
N PRO A 117 1.06 -22.88 1.23
CA PRO A 117 0.35 -23.86 2.07
C PRO A 117 -0.88 -24.49 1.43
N SER A 118 -1.34 -23.98 0.28
CA SER A 118 -2.54 -24.50 -0.39
C SER A 118 -2.51 -24.29 -1.90
N LYS A 119 -3.27 -25.09 -2.65
CA LYS A 119 -3.45 -24.94 -4.11
C LYS A 119 -3.96 -23.54 -4.48
N SER A 120 -4.82 -22.95 -3.65
CA SER A 120 -5.32 -21.59 -3.83
C SER A 120 -4.23 -20.53 -3.60
N ALA A 121 -3.37 -20.72 -2.61
CA ALA A 121 -2.21 -19.85 -2.39
C ALA A 121 -1.22 -19.93 -3.56
N LYS A 122 -0.91 -21.15 -4.03
CA LYS A 122 -0.09 -21.40 -5.23
C LYS A 122 -0.63 -20.65 -6.46
N LYS A 123 -1.93 -20.81 -6.76
CA LYS A 123 -2.59 -20.08 -7.87
C LYS A 123 -2.50 -18.56 -7.73
N LYS A 124 -2.71 -18.02 -6.53
CA LYS A 124 -2.59 -16.57 -6.26
C LYS A 124 -1.16 -16.08 -6.46
N TYR A 125 -0.17 -16.85 -6.02
CA TYR A 125 1.25 -16.52 -6.16
C TYR A 125 1.67 -16.48 -7.63
N VAL A 126 1.31 -17.51 -8.41
CA VAL A 126 1.63 -17.58 -9.85
C VAL A 126 0.95 -16.45 -10.63
N LYS A 127 -0.33 -16.18 -10.33
CA LYS A 127 -1.05 -15.02 -10.91
C LYS A 127 -0.35 -13.70 -10.56
N TYR A 128 0.13 -13.54 -9.32
CA TYR A 128 0.88 -12.36 -8.90
C TYR A 128 2.17 -12.20 -9.71
N LEU A 129 2.95 -13.28 -9.89
CA LEU A 129 4.17 -13.25 -10.69
C LEU A 129 3.89 -12.86 -12.15
N HIS A 130 2.84 -13.43 -12.76
CA HIS A 130 2.44 -13.11 -14.14
C HIS A 130 2.05 -11.63 -14.28
N LEU A 131 1.22 -11.12 -13.35
CA LEU A 131 0.85 -9.71 -13.34
C LEU A 131 2.07 -8.79 -13.15
N LYS A 132 3.04 -9.19 -12.34
CA LYS A 132 4.29 -8.45 -12.12
C LYS A 132 5.12 -8.39 -13.41
N GLU A 133 5.20 -9.49 -14.15
CA GLU A 133 5.88 -9.55 -15.45
C GLU A 133 5.19 -8.66 -16.49
N LEU A 134 3.87 -8.70 -16.58
CA LEU A 134 3.08 -7.83 -17.46
C LEU A 134 3.32 -6.35 -17.15
N HIS A 135 3.30 -5.96 -15.87
CA HIS A 135 3.61 -4.57 -15.47
C HIS A 135 5.02 -4.19 -15.91
N LYS A 136 6.02 -5.07 -15.75
CA LYS A 136 7.39 -4.83 -16.20
C LYS A 136 7.48 -4.63 -17.71
N LYS A 137 6.74 -5.41 -18.50
CA LYS A 137 6.65 -5.27 -19.96
C LYS A 137 5.99 -3.95 -20.36
N ILE A 138 4.86 -3.60 -19.72
CA ILE A 138 4.17 -2.32 -19.93
C ILE A 138 5.08 -1.14 -19.60
N ASP A 139 5.78 -1.19 -18.47
CA ASP A 139 6.70 -0.11 -18.07
C ASP A 139 7.92 0.01 -18.98
N LYS A 140 8.44 -1.13 -19.49
CA LYS A 140 9.51 -1.14 -20.49
C LYS A 140 9.05 -0.45 -21.78
N LYS A 141 7.87 -0.84 -22.29
CA LYS A 141 7.27 -0.23 -23.48
C LYS A 141 7.03 1.28 -23.29
N LYS A 142 6.46 1.70 -22.16
CA LYS A 142 6.28 3.13 -21.84
C LYS A 142 7.61 3.90 -21.78
N LYS A 143 8.68 3.27 -21.30
CA LYS A 143 10.02 3.89 -21.28
C LYS A 143 10.62 4.01 -22.67
N GLU A 144 10.42 3.00 -23.53
CA GLU A 144 10.83 3.01 -24.93
C GLU A 144 10.07 4.08 -25.71
N GLU A 145 8.74 4.11 -25.62
CA GLU A 145 7.89 5.17 -26.22
C GLU A 145 8.32 6.57 -25.75
N LYS A 146 8.68 6.73 -24.46
CA LYS A 146 9.18 8.01 -23.93
C LYS A 146 10.59 8.35 -24.43
N ARG A 147 11.42 7.35 -24.75
CA ARG A 147 12.75 7.56 -25.36
C ARG A 147 12.58 7.94 -26.83
N GLU A 148 11.72 7.23 -27.57
CA GLU A 148 11.38 7.54 -28.97
C GLU A 148 10.83 8.96 -29.10
N ARG A 149 9.81 9.34 -28.31
CA ARG A 149 9.30 10.73 -28.30
C ARG A 149 10.35 11.78 -27.96
N LYS A 150 11.36 11.43 -27.14
CA LYS A 150 12.47 12.34 -26.83
C LYS A 150 13.43 12.45 -28.00
N MET A 151 13.73 11.35 -28.69
CA MET A 151 14.57 11.35 -29.89
C MET A 151 13.88 12.11 -31.02
N GLU A 152 12.59 11.87 -31.26
CA GLU A 152 11.76 12.61 -32.23
C GLU A 152 11.68 14.11 -31.88
N ALA A 153 11.45 14.46 -30.60
CA ALA A 153 11.46 15.85 -30.16
C ALA A 153 12.84 16.49 -30.34
N GLN A 154 13.92 15.74 -30.08
CA GLN A 154 15.30 16.20 -30.23
C GLN A 154 15.67 16.42 -31.71
N GLU A 155 15.21 15.56 -32.62
CA GLU A 155 15.30 15.71 -34.08
C GLU A 155 14.47 16.89 -34.60
N GLN A 156 13.35 17.23 -33.95
CA GLN A 156 12.55 18.41 -34.30
C GLN A 156 13.11 19.72 -33.73
N THR A 157 13.74 19.70 -32.54
CA THR A 157 14.34 20.89 -31.90
C THR A 157 15.73 21.27 -32.42
N SER A 158 16.41 20.38 -33.15
CA SER A 158 17.72 20.65 -33.79
C SER A 158 17.67 21.74 -34.87
N LYS A 159 16.49 22.30 -35.16
CA LYS A 159 16.29 23.42 -36.10
C LYS A 159 16.03 24.79 -35.47
N MET A 160 15.92 24.96 -34.14
CA MET A 160 15.62 26.31 -33.60
C MET A 160 16.22 26.70 -32.23
N ASP A 161 16.62 25.78 -31.33
CA ASP A 161 17.00 26.25 -29.96
C ASP A 161 17.99 25.30 -29.26
N GLU A 162 19.28 25.46 -29.53
CA GLU A 162 20.32 24.54 -29.08
C GLU A 162 20.98 24.86 -27.73
N THR A 163 20.65 25.92 -26.99
CA THR A 163 21.57 26.36 -25.92
C THR A 163 21.10 26.54 -24.48
N ILE A 164 19.80 26.56 -24.12
CA ILE A 164 19.45 27.06 -22.75
C ILE A 164 18.75 26.07 -21.80
N THR A 165 18.14 24.97 -22.25
CA THR A 165 17.21 24.22 -21.37
C THR A 165 17.73 22.91 -20.74
N SER A 166 18.85 22.35 -21.20
CA SER A 166 19.32 21.00 -20.79
C SER A 166 20.36 20.96 -19.64
N PRO A 167 21.47 21.74 -19.68
CA PRO A 167 22.49 21.69 -18.63
C PRO A 167 22.05 22.38 -17.33
N PHE A 168 21.31 23.50 -17.41
CA PHE A 168 20.76 24.18 -16.24
C PHE A 168 19.87 23.25 -15.42
N ARG A 169 18.97 22.50 -16.06
CA ARG A 169 18.05 21.59 -15.35
C ARG A 169 18.78 20.49 -14.57
N ARG A 170 19.88 19.96 -15.12
CA ARG A 170 20.72 18.96 -14.43
C ARG A 170 21.45 19.60 -13.24
N LEU A 171 22.05 20.76 -13.44
CA LEU A 171 22.73 21.51 -12.39
C LEU A 171 21.78 21.87 -11.24
N TRP A 172 20.57 22.34 -11.56
CA TRP A 172 19.49 22.60 -10.60
C TRP A 172 19.07 21.34 -9.84
N SER A 173 18.96 20.19 -10.50
CA SER A 173 18.62 18.94 -9.82
C SER A 173 19.70 18.47 -8.84
N SER A 174 20.98 18.58 -9.21
CA SER A 174 22.09 18.25 -8.33
C SER A 174 22.23 19.23 -7.17
N ALA A 175 22.00 20.53 -7.42
CA ALA A 175 22.01 21.56 -6.38
C ALA A 175 20.89 21.35 -5.35
N ILE A 176 19.68 21.00 -5.82
CA ILE A 176 18.54 20.66 -4.96
C ILE A 176 18.83 19.39 -4.15
N ASP A 177 19.39 18.35 -4.77
CA ASP A 177 19.71 17.11 -4.05
C ASP A 177 20.77 17.35 -2.96
N ARG A 178 21.79 18.18 -3.26
CA ARG A 178 22.77 18.62 -2.27
C ARG A 178 22.11 19.39 -1.12
N ALA A 179 21.16 20.27 -1.41
CA ALA A 179 20.42 21.00 -0.37
C ALA A 179 19.60 20.05 0.52
N TYR A 180 18.95 19.04 -0.08
CA TYR A 180 18.23 18.01 0.67
C TYR A 180 19.14 17.17 1.55
N ASN A 181 20.29 16.73 1.03
CA ASN A 181 21.27 15.97 1.82
C ASN A 181 21.86 16.82 2.94
N TRP A 182 22.08 18.12 2.70
CA TRP A 182 22.50 19.04 3.75
C TRP A 182 21.48 19.14 4.89
N ARG A 183 20.18 19.29 4.57
CA ARG A 183 19.12 19.32 5.59
C ARG A 183 19.04 18.01 6.38
N ALA A 184 19.15 16.86 5.71
CA ALA A 184 19.19 15.57 6.40
C ALA A 184 20.43 15.41 7.28
N ALA A 185 21.60 15.90 6.85
CA ALA A 185 22.80 15.88 7.68
C ALA A 185 22.66 16.80 8.91
N GLN A 186 22.04 17.97 8.75
CA GLN A 186 21.73 18.86 9.86
C GLN A 186 20.74 18.22 10.84
N SER A 187 19.73 17.49 10.35
CA SER A 187 18.78 16.80 11.23
C SER A 187 19.44 15.71 12.05
N MET A 188 20.52 15.07 11.60
CA MET A 188 21.26 14.10 12.43
C MET A 188 21.83 14.70 13.72
N ILE A 189 22.10 16.01 13.75
CA ILE A 189 22.70 16.71 14.90
C ILE A 189 21.63 17.45 15.70
N PHE A 190 20.73 18.15 15.01
CA PHE A 190 19.78 19.10 15.63
C PHE A 190 18.32 18.70 15.46
N GLY A 191 18.03 17.70 14.64
CA GLY A 191 16.67 17.29 14.32
C GLY A 191 16.03 16.51 15.46
N GLN A 192 14.74 16.72 15.64
CA GLN A 192 13.93 15.90 16.55
C GLN A 192 14.01 14.42 16.12
N PRO A 193 14.28 13.47 17.03
CA PRO A 193 14.30 12.06 16.70
C PRO A 193 12.91 11.50 16.37
N LEU A 194 12.83 10.69 15.33
CA LEU A 194 11.67 9.85 15.00
C LEU A 194 12.12 8.41 14.84
N VAL A 195 11.54 7.52 15.65
CA VAL A 195 11.93 6.11 15.72
C VAL A 195 10.99 5.25 14.87
N PHE A 196 11.58 4.40 14.05
CA PHE A 196 10.95 3.26 13.41
C PHE A 196 11.38 1.98 14.12
N ASP A 197 10.44 1.29 14.76
CA ASP A 197 10.69 0.05 15.50
C ASP A 197 10.72 -1.15 14.53
N MET A 198 11.89 -1.74 14.34
CA MET A 198 12.14 -2.83 13.38
C MET A 198 11.95 -4.23 13.98
N SER A 199 11.31 -4.34 15.15
CA SER A 199 11.14 -5.61 15.85
C SER A 199 9.99 -6.50 15.30
N PHE A 200 9.35 -6.16 14.18
CA PHE A 200 8.13 -6.83 13.68
C PHE A 200 8.34 -7.86 12.56
N GLU A 201 9.60 -8.22 12.28
CA GLU A 201 9.92 -9.14 11.17
C GLU A 201 9.17 -10.47 11.26
N LYS A 202 9.14 -11.07 12.46
CA LYS A 202 8.53 -12.40 12.69
C LYS A 202 7.00 -12.39 12.53
N GLU A 203 6.39 -11.23 12.69
CA GLU A 203 4.96 -11.02 12.51
C GLU A 203 4.56 -10.81 11.05
N MET A 204 5.50 -10.79 10.10
CA MET A 204 5.21 -10.48 8.70
C MET A 204 5.64 -11.61 7.77
N SER A 205 4.86 -11.82 6.71
CA SER A 205 5.33 -12.60 5.56
C SER A 205 6.43 -11.85 4.81
N VAL A 206 7.24 -12.56 4.02
CA VAL A 206 8.29 -11.96 3.19
C VAL A 206 7.75 -10.83 2.28
N LEU A 207 6.53 -10.99 1.76
CA LEU A 207 5.86 -9.96 0.94
C LEU A 207 5.45 -8.73 1.77
N GLU A 208 5.07 -8.92 3.03
CA GLU A 208 4.73 -7.84 3.96
C GLU A 208 5.99 -7.09 4.41
N VAL A 209 7.11 -7.78 4.67
CA VAL A 209 8.41 -7.14 4.92
C VAL A 209 8.83 -6.28 3.73
N SER A 210 8.78 -6.82 2.50
CA SER A 210 9.13 -6.07 1.29
C SER A 210 8.24 -4.82 1.10
N ASN A 211 6.95 -4.90 1.45
CA ASN A 211 6.06 -3.73 1.41
C ASN A 211 6.35 -2.73 2.53
N THR A 212 6.74 -3.21 3.70
CA THR A 212 7.16 -2.37 4.83
C THR A 212 8.40 -1.56 4.45
N VAL A 213 9.40 -2.22 3.86
CA VAL A 213 10.61 -1.55 3.35
C VAL A 213 10.28 -0.50 2.30
N LYS A 214 9.36 -0.77 1.36
CA LYS A 214 8.92 0.27 0.41
C LYS A 214 8.34 1.50 1.12
N GLN A 215 7.55 1.32 2.17
CA GLN A 215 7.00 2.45 2.93
C GLN A 215 8.08 3.19 3.73
N LEU A 216 9.07 2.49 4.27
CA LEU A 216 10.24 3.11 4.91
C LEU A 216 11.05 3.94 3.92
N VAL A 217 11.30 3.42 2.71
CA VAL A 217 11.99 4.15 1.64
C VAL A 217 11.23 5.42 1.25
N MET A 218 9.90 5.32 1.10
CA MET A 218 9.07 6.50 0.85
C MET A 218 9.11 7.51 2.00
N SER A 219 9.13 7.02 3.25
CA SER A 219 9.18 7.86 4.45
C SER A 219 10.50 8.62 4.54
N GLU A 220 11.63 7.94 4.38
CA GLU A 220 12.97 8.56 4.33
C GLU A 220 13.05 9.60 3.21
N SER A 221 12.60 9.23 2.00
CA SER A 221 12.61 10.13 0.85
C SER A 221 11.71 11.35 1.03
N CYS A 222 10.60 11.24 1.76
CA CYS A 222 9.76 12.38 2.12
C CYS A 222 10.46 13.27 3.15
N ASN A 223 11.00 12.67 4.21
CA ASN A 223 11.71 13.37 5.28
C ASN A 223 12.87 14.21 4.73
N ARG A 224 13.68 13.62 3.84
CA ARG A 224 14.83 14.29 3.19
C ARG A 224 14.44 15.55 2.39
N ARG A 225 13.21 15.59 1.88
CA ARG A 225 12.67 16.76 1.14
C ARG A 225 11.99 17.79 2.06
N SER A 226 11.80 17.49 3.33
CA SER A 226 11.22 18.43 4.29
C SER A 226 12.11 19.67 4.45
N VAL A 227 11.48 20.78 4.85
CA VAL A 227 12.21 21.99 5.25
C VAL A 227 12.89 21.78 6.60
N ASP A 228 12.26 21.00 7.49
CA ASP A 228 12.75 20.68 8.82
C ASP A 228 12.60 19.16 9.08
N PRO A 229 13.54 18.33 8.57
CA PRO A 229 13.47 16.87 8.67
C PRO A 229 13.61 16.37 10.11
N PHE A 230 12.99 15.23 10.40
CA PHE A 230 13.35 14.43 11.58
C PHE A 230 14.75 13.83 11.43
N HIS A 231 15.38 13.53 12.57
CA HIS A 231 16.44 12.52 12.60
C HIS A 231 15.78 11.15 12.64
N ILE A 232 15.88 10.37 11.55
CA ILE A 232 15.29 9.03 11.50
C ILE A 232 16.19 8.04 12.24
N HIS A 233 15.60 7.27 13.16
CA HIS A 233 16.23 6.17 13.85
C HIS A 233 15.56 4.85 13.51
N PHE A 234 16.33 3.86 13.04
CA PHE A 234 15.91 2.48 12.92
C PHE A 234 16.46 1.71 14.13
N CYS A 235 15.59 1.42 15.10
CA CYS A 235 15.94 0.70 16.32
C CYS A 235 15.47 -0.76 16.24
N ASN A 236 16.04 -1.62 17.08
CA ASN A 236 15.86 -3.08 17.01
C ASN A 236 16.20 -3.64 15.62
N PHE A 237 17.10 -2.99 14.89
CA PHE A 237 17.48 -3.37 13.53
C PHE A 237 18.60 -4.41 13.58
N LYS A 238 18.31 -5.62 13.11
CA LYS A 238 19.32 -6.69 13.06
C LYS A 238 19.98 -6.74 11.70
N ASP A 239 21.30 -6.87 11.69
CA ASP A 239 22.03 -7.25 10.48
C ASP A 239 21.56 -8.62 9.98
N ASP A 240 21.71 -8.86 8.67
CA ASP A 240 21.18 -10.01 7.93
C ASP A 240 19.68 -10.34 8.03
N SER A 241 18.91 -9.47 8.67
CA SER A 241 17.44 -9.53 8.72
C SER A 241 16.81 -9.40 7.32
N LEU A 242 15.54 -9.80 7.20
CA LEU A 242 14.78 -9.59 5.96
C LEU A 242 14.62 -8.10 5.65
N TYR A 243 14.49 -7.24 6.68
CA TYR A 243 14.54 -5.78 6.48
C TYR A 243 15.84 -5.36 5.83
N HIS A 244 16.99 -5.78 6.37
CA HIS A 244 18.31 -5.40 5.86
C HIS A 244 18.49 -5.82 4.39
N LYS A 245 18.16 -7.06 4.07
CA LYS A 245 18.23 -7.60 2.71
C LYS A 245 17.36 -6.82 1.72
N GLU A 246 16.13 -6.47 2.10
CA GLU A 246 15.24 -5.69 1.24
C GLU A 246 15.68 -4.22 1.11
N LEU A 247 16.21 -3.60 2.18
CA LEU A 247 16.74 -2.23 2.13
C LEU A 247 17.95 -2.12 1.21
N ILE A 248 18.87 -3.09 1.26
CA ILE A 248 20.00 -3.17 0.33
C ILE A 248 19.51 -3.29 -1.12
N LYS A 249 18.45 -4.07 -1.41
CA LYS A 249 17.90 -4.16 -2.78
C LYS A 249 17.39 -2.80 -3.29
N HIS A 250 16.82 -1.99 -2.41
CA HIS A 250 16.28 -0.69 -2.75
C HIS A 250 17.35 0.39 -2.89
N TYR A 251 18.28 0.49 -1.94
CA TYR A 251 19.29 1.54 -1.89
C TYR A 251 20.61 1.17 -2.56
N ARG A 252 20.89 -0.13 -2.73
CA ARG A 252 22.19 -0.65 -3.22
C ARG A 252 23.35 -0.04 -2.44
N GLU A 253 24.37 0.44 -3.14
CA GLU A 253 25.54 1.12 -2.58
C GLU A 253 25.21 2.39 -1.80
N ALA A 254 24.00 2.96 -1.95
CA ALA A 254 23.58 4.13 -1.20
C ALA A 254 23.13 3.80 0.23
N TRP A 255 22.94 2.52 0.60
CA TRP A 255 22.52 2.11 1.93
C TRP A 255 23.45 2.67 3.02
N GLY A 256 24.77 2.50 2.86
CA GLY A 256 25.77 3.03 3.79
C GLY A 256 25.98 4.55 3.70
N LYS A 257 25.25 5.25 2.83
CA LYS A 257 25.33 6.71 2.64
C LYS A 257 24.05 7.42 3.13
N LEU A 258 23.09 6.68 3.68
CA LEU A 258 21.87 7.27 4.21
C LEU A 258 22.19 8.08 5.47
N LEU A 259 21.55 9.23 5.59
CA LEU A 259 21.68 10.15 6.72
C LEU A 259 20.62 9.81 7.77
N ILE A 260 20.70 8.59 8.28
CA ILE A 260 19.83 8.02 9.31
C ILE A 260 20.69 7.28 10.33
N THR A 261 20.18 7.09 11.54
CA THR A 261 20.83 6.24 12.54
C THR A 261 20.21 4.85 12.52
N VAL A 262 21.03 3.81 12.38
CA VAL A 262 20.61 2.40 12.44
C VAL A 262 21.28 1.75 13.62
N THR A 263 20.52 1.05 14.46
CA THR A 263 21.02 0.38 15.66
C THR A 263 20.20 -0.88 15.98
N ASP A 264 20.88 -1.90 16.49
CA ASP A 264 20.28 -3.13 17.00
C ASP A 264 19.66 -2.96 18.39
N GLN A 265 20.03 -1.88 19.10
CA GLN A 265 19.55 -1.56 20.44
C GLN A 265 18.07 -1.19 20.48
N CYS A 266 17.47 -1.42 21.65
CA CYS A 266 16.11 -0.96 21.91
C CYS A 266 16.08 0.56 22.05
N TYR A 267 15.03 1.21 21.54
CA TYR A 267 14.86 2.65 21.66
C TYR A 267 14.80 3.15 23.13
N THR A 268 14.52 2.28 24.11
CA THR A 268 14.58 2.60 25.54
C THR A 268 16.00 2.67 26.10
N GLU A 269 16.98 2.12 25.39
CA GLU A 269 18.41 2.19 25.74
C GLU A 269 19.07 3.39 25.05
N VAL A 270 18.55 3.79 23.88
CA VAL A 270 19.05 4.91 23.10
C VAL A 270 18.52 6.26 23.60
N PHE A 271 17.29 6.30 24.13
CA PHE A 271 16.60 7.53 24.49
C PHE A 271 16.01 7.50 25.91
N PRO A 272 15.87 8.67 26.57
CA PRO A 272 15.18 8.78 27.85
C PRO A 272 13.74 8.30 27.74
N LYS A 273 13.37 7.35 28.60
CA LYS A 273 12.08 6.65 28.54
C LYS A 273 10.87 7.58 28.68
N ASP A 274 10.99 8.62 29.51
CA ASP A 274 9.98 9.65 29.76
C ASP A 274 9.68 10.53 28.54
N LYS A 275 10.60 10.57 27.57
CA LYS A 275 10.41 11.29 26.30
C LYS A 275 9.75 10.44 25.22
N LEU A 276 9.65 9.12 25.38
CA LEU A 276 9.17 8.22 24.34
C LEU A 276 7.63 8.11 24.33
N ILE A 277 7.03 8.32 23.17
CA ILE A 277 5.61 8.09 22.92
C ILE A 277 5.46 7.09 21.78
N TYR A 278 4.89 5.92 22.07
CA TYR A 278 4.61 4.91 21.07
C TYR A 278 3.27 5.20 20.37
N LEU A 279 3.33 5.49 19.07
CA LEU A 279 2.15 5.74 18.26
C LEU A 279 1.51 4.43 17.80
N THR A 280 0.25 4.21 18.20
CA THR A 280 -0.53 3.04 17.80
C THR A 280 -2.02 3.38 17.76
N ALA A 281 -2.71 2.91 16.72
CA ALA A 281 -4.15 3.13 16.54
C ALA A 281 -5.00 2.51 17.66
N ASP A 282 -4.46 1.52 18.36
CA ASP A 282 -5.14 0.80 19.44
C ASP A 282 -4.98 1.49 20.82
N SER A 283 -4.23 2.59 20.89
CA SER A 283 -4.04 3.31 22.15
C SER A 283 -5.36 3.92 22.65
N PRO A 284 -5.69 3.78 23.95
CA PRO A 284 -6.84 4.46 24.53
C PRO A 284 -6.63 5.98 24.64
N ASN A 285 -5.36 6.42 24.71
CA ASN A 285 -5.02 7.83 24.76
C ASN A 285 -4.97 8.42 23.35
N VAL A 286 -5.63 9.55 23.15
CA VAL A 286 -5.67 10.26 21.87
C VAL A 286 -4.73 11.46 21.91
N MET A 287 -3.82 11.54 20.95
CA MET A 287 -2.88 12.64 20.77
C MET A 287 -3.66 13.93 20.49
N LYS A 288 -3.42 14.98 21.30
CA LYS A 288 -4.10 16.28 21.19
C LYS A 288 -3.25 17.30 20.45
N THR A 289 -1.98 17.37 20.77
CA THR A 289 -1.00 18.33 20.24
C THR A 289 0.27 17.57 19.86
N PHE A 290 1.02 18.13 18.92
CA PHE A 290 2.37 17.70 18.64
C PHE A 290 3.32 18.40 19.62
N ASP A 291 4.12 17.59 20.29
CA ASP A 291 5.16 18.00 21.23
C ASP A 291 6.55 17.80 20.59
N HIS A 292 7.33 18.88 20.53
CA HIS A 292 8.68 18.92 19.95
C HIS A 292 9.76 18.36 20.89
N ASP A 293 9.47 18.22 22.19
CA ASP A 293 10.40 17.66 23.18
C ASP A 293 10.26 16.13 23.32
N LYS A 294 9.21 15.55 22.74
CA LYS A 294 8.93 14.12 22.74
C LYS A 294 9.55 13.41 21.54
N ILE A 295 9.76 12.11 21.70
CA ILE A 295 10.30 11.21 20.67
C ILE A 295 9.22 10.21 20.32
N TYR A 296 8.71 10.31 19.09
CA TYR A 296 7.66 9.43 18.61
C TYR A 296 8.23 8.12 18.07
N ILE A 297 7.56 7.01 18.37
CA ILE A 297 7.90 5.68 17.86
C ILE A 297 6.77 5.20 16.96
N VAL A 298 7.11 4.74 15.76
CA VAL A 298 6.19 4.10 14.81
C VAL A 298 6.64 2.66 14.58
N GLY A 299 5.72 1.71 14.76
CA GLY A 299 6.01 0.29 14.52
C GLY A 299 6.19 0.02 13.02
N SER A 300 7.36 -0.47 12.61
CA SER A 300 7.64 -0.76 11.19
C SER A 300 7.02 -2.08 10.76
N MET A 301 5.70 -2.08 10.56
CA MET A 301 5.00 -3.27 10.09
C MET A 301 3.89 -2.93 9.07
N VAL A 302 3.64 -3.86 8.16
CA VAL A 302 2.50 -3.84 7.24
C VAL A 302 1.76 -5.16 7.36
N ASP A 303 0.49 -5.12 7.73
CA ASP A 303 -0.34 -6.29 7.94
C ASP A 303 -1.53 -6.32 6.96
N LYS A 304 -1.57 -7.30 6.05
CA LYS A 304 -2.72 -7.43 5.12
C LYS A 304 -3.99 -7.84 5.85
N LYS A 305 -3.83 -8.57 6.95
CA LYS A 305 -4.88 -8.86 7.93
C LYS A 305 -4.49 -8.18 9.23
N ILE A 306 -5.34 -7.28 9.70
CA ILE A 306 -5.04 -6.44 10.85
C ILE A 306 -4.77 -7.29 12.07
N LYS A 307 -3.61 -7.08 12.70
CA LYS A 307 -3.22 -7.70 13.96
C LYS A 307 -3.37 -6.68 15.08
N THR A 308 -4.60 -6.50 15.54
CA THR A 308 -4.95 -5.55 16.59
C THR A 308 -4.14 -5.81 17.87
N GLY A 309 -3.60 -4.74 18.46
CA GLY A 309 -2.98 -4.74 19.78
C GLY A 309 -1.51 -5.17 19.84
N VAL A 310 -0.88 -5.58 18.73
CA VAL A 310 0.51 -6.08 18.76
C VAL A 310 1.49 -4.98 19.21
N SER A 311 1.44 -3.81 18.59
CA SER A 311 2.30 -2.67 18.96
C SER A 311 1.97 -2.10 20.33
N LEU A 312 0.67 -2.01 20.68
CA LEU A 312 0.23 -1.57 22.00
C LEU A 312 0.74 -2.49 23.12
N ALA A 313 0.67 -3.80 22.92
CA ALA A 313 1.16 -4.77 23.91
C ALA A 313 2.68 -4.64 24.14
N ARG A 314 3.46 -4.41 23.08
CA ARG A 314 4.91 -4.17 23.19
C ARG A 314 5.22 -2.90 23.95
N ALA A 315 4.58 -1.79 23.60
CA ALA A 315 4.74 -0.51 24.31
C ALA A 315 4.40 -0.63 25.80
N LYS A 316 3.29 -1.31 26.14
CA LYS A 316 2.88 -1.55 27.53
C LYS A 316 3.86 -2.41 28.32
N ARG A 317 4.43 -3.47 27.72
CA ARG A 317 5.45 -4.31 28.37
C ARG A 317 6.71 -3.51 28.72
N LEU A 318 7.06 -2.55 27.89
CA LEU A 318 8.16 -1.64 28.14
C LEU A 318 7.77 -0.45 29.05
N GLY A 319 6.49 -0.33 29.43
CA GLY A 319 5.99 0.76 30.28
C GLY A 319 6.10 2.14 29.63
N LEU A 320 5.82 2.23 28.33
CA LEU A 320 5.88 3.49 27.57
C LEU A 320 4.53 4.18 27.53
N GLU A 321 4.57 5.50 27.37
CA GLU A 321 3.40 6.27 26.98
C GLU A 321 2.96 5.87 25.57
N THR A 322 1.66 5.75 25.35
CA THR A 322 1.09 5.42 24.03
C THR A 322 0.07 6.46 23.61
N ALA A 323 -0.01 6.74 22.31
CA ALA A 323 -1.01 7.65 21.76
C ALA A 323 -1.53 7.19 20.39
N ALA A 324 -2.82 7.44 20.14
CA ALA A 324 -3.48 7.26 18.84
C ALA A 324 -3.71 8.63 18.19
N LEU A 325 -3.70 8.68 16.85
CA LEU A 325 -4.09 9.90 16.13
C LEU A 325 -5.59 10.19 16.35
N PRO A 326 -6.01 11.47 16.42
CA PRO A 326 -7.39 11.89 16.63
C PRO A 326 -8.28 11.74 15.38
N LEU A 327 -8.21 10.59 14.69
CA LEU A 327 -8.89 10.38 13.41
C LEU A 327 -10.41 10.59 13.52
N ASP A 328 -11.06 10.02 14.53
CA ASP A 328 -12.51 10.16 14.74
C ASP A 328 -12.96 11.58 15.11
N LYS A 329 -12.04 12.41 15.61
CA LYS A 329 -12.33 13.80 15.94
C LYS A 329 -12.40 14.67 14.68
N TYR A 330 -11.55 14.39 13.69
CA TYR A 330 -11.38 15.23 12.51
C TYR A 330 -11.97 14.65 11.22
N LEU A 331 -12.10 13.32 11.11
CA LEU A 331 -12.53 12.64 9.89
C LEU A 331 -13.81 11.83 10.14
N LEU A 332 -14.82 12.07 9.29
CA LEU A 332 -16.02 11.22 9.26
C LEU A 332 -15.67 9.90 8.55
N TRP A 333 -15.20 8.94 9.34
CA TRP A 333 -14.73 7.65 8.83
C TRP A 333 -15.84 6.88 8.10
N ASN A 334 -15.50 6.30 6.95
CA ASN A 334 -16.45 5.61 6.09
C ASN A 334 -16.06 4.14 5.89
N THR A 335 -14.84 3.89 5.42
CA THR A 335 -14.41 2.53 5.06
C THR A 335 -12.95 2.25 5.43
N GLY A 336 -12.66 0.96 5.62
CA GLY A 336 -11.31 0.46 5.88
C GLY A 336 -10.83 0.74 7.29
N ALA A 337 -9.63 0.26 7.59
CA ALA A 337 -9.05 0.35 8.91
C ALA A 337 -8.30 1.66 9.15
N LYS A 338 -8.28 2.06 10.42
CA LYS A 338 -7.62 3.25 10.94
C LYS A 338 -6.10 3.12 11.09
N ASN A 339 -5.56 1.93 10.80
CA ASN A 339 -4.12 1.74 10.62
C ASN A 339 -3.69 2.45 9.34
N LEU A 340 -2.80 3.43 9.50
CA LEU A 340 -2.18 4.18 8.41
C LEU A 340 -0.82 3.57 8.06
N THR A 341 -0.37 3.80 6.83
CA THR A 341 0.94 3.30 6.37
C THR A 341 2.08 4.14 6.94
N LEU A 342 3.30 3.62 6.93
CA LEU A 342 4.47 4.32 7.51
C LEU A 342 4.74 5.66 6.81
N ASP A 343 4.57 5.69 5.49
CA ASP A 343 4.70 6.91 4.70
C ASP A 343 3.61 7.94 5.02
N GLN A 344 2.36 7.50 5.26
CA GLN A 344 1.29 8.38 5.71
C GLN A 344 1.59 8.96 7.10
N MET A 345 2.09 8.12 8.02
CA MET A 345 2.51 8.57 9.35
C MET A 345 3.64 9.60 9.25
N MET A 346 4.64 9.38 8.40
CA MET A 346 5.71 10.36 8.16
C MET A 346 5.17 11.70 7.67
N HIS A 347 4.28 11.69 6.65
CA HIS A 347 3.66 12.92 6.14
C HIS A 347 2.85 13.66 7.22
N ILE A 348 2.07 12.93 8.01
CA ILE A 348 1.27 13.50 9.11
C ILE A 348 2.19 14.14 10.14
N LEU A 349 3.22 13.42 10.61
CA LEU A 349 4.12 13.91 11.66
C LEU A 349 4.94 15.11 11.20
N LEU A 350 5.44 15.12 9.96
CA LEU A 350 6.13 16.28 9.38
C LEU A 350 5.20 17.50 9.33
N THR A 351 3.97 17.31 8.86
CA THR A 351 3.00 18.41 8.77
C THR A 351 2.64 18.96 10.14
N LEU A 352 2.48 18.09 11.15
CA LEU A 352 2.22 18.50 12.52
C LEU A 352 3.41 19.22 13.15
N LYS A 353 4.64 18.76 12.88
CA LYS A 353 5.86 19.40 13.34
C LYS A 353 5.99 20.84 12.82
N ASP A 354 5.60 21.06 11.56
CA ASP A 354 5.69 22.37 10.91
C ASP A 354 4.52 23.31 11.26
N THR A 355 3.29 22.79 11.39
CA THR A 355 2.07 23.62 11.42
C THR A 355 1.23 23.48 12.68
N ALA A 356 1.41 22.39 13.44
CA ALA A 356 0.51 21.95 14.50
C ALA A 356 -0.98 21.81 14.09
N ASP A 357 -1.30 21.82 12.79
CA ASP A 357 -2.68 21.72 12.29
C ASP A 357 -3.04 20.28 11.91
N TRP A 358 -3.93 19.69 12.70
CA TRP A 358 -4.50 18.37 12.43
C TRP A 358 -5.29 18.30 11.12
N LYS A 359 -5.95 19.37 10.68
CA LYS A 359 -6.70 19.33 9.42
C LYS A 359 -5.74 19.17 8.25
N ALA A 360 -4.72 20.03 8.16
CA ALA A 360 -3.65 19.93 7.17
C ALA A 360 -2.95 18.56 7.21
N ALA A 361 -2.58 18.09 8.40
CA ALA A 361 -1.90 16.80 8.54
C ALA A 361 -2.76 15.61 8.11
N LEU A 362 -4.07 15.63 8.39
CA LEU A 362 -4.95 14.52 8.06
C LEU A 362 -5.42 14.50 6.59
N GLU A 363 -5.04 15.49 5.77
CA GLU A 363 -5.23 15.43 4.31
C GLU A 363 -4.44 14.28 3.65
N PHE A 364 -3.37 13.81 4.31
CA PHE A 364 -2.57 12.68 3.85
C PHE A 364 -3.25 11.32 4.10
N VAL A 365 -4.37 11.30 4.84
CA VAL A 365 -5.22 10.10 4.93
C VAL A 365 -5.91 9.89 3.58
N PRO A 366 -5.94 8.67 3.01
CA PRO A 366 -6.58 8.44 1.72
C PRO A 366 -8.06 8.84 1.71
N LYS A 367 -8.44 9.76 0.81
CA LYS A 367 -9.82 10.30 0.69
C LYS A 367 -10.91 9.22 0.60
N ARG A 368 -10.62 8.05 0.06
CA ARG A 368 -11.56 6.91 0.01
C ARG A 368 -11.97 6.37 1.38
N LYS A 369 -11.19 6.62 2.45
CA LYS A 369 -11.44 6.11 3.81
C LYS A 369 -12.46 6.94 4.58
N TYR A 370 -12.73 8.19 4.20
CA TYR A 370 -13.60 9.11 4.94
C TYR A 370 -14.51 9.92 4.00
N CYS A 371 -15.66 10.38 4.50
CA CYS A 371 -16.62 11.16 3.71
C CYS A 371 -16.33 12.67 3.69
N GLY A 372 -15.66 13.17 4.71
CA GLY A 372 -15.27 14.57 4.83
C GLY A 372 -14.66 14.87 6.20
N PHE A 373 -14.19 16.10 6.37
CA PHE A 373 -13.75 16.60 7.67
C PHE A 373 -14.96 16.95 8.55
N VAL A 374 -14.82 16.69 9.84
CA VAL A 374 -15.81 17.02 10.86
C VAL A 374 -15.81 18.54 11.07
N ASN A 375 -16.86 19.22 10.59
CA ASN A 375 -17.04 20.68 10.72
C ASN A 375 -18.02 21.07 11.85
N LYS A 376 -18.69 20.09 12.48
CA LYS A 376 -19.69 20.23 13.56
C LYS A 376 -19.57 19.07 14.56
N PRO A 377 -20.12 19.14 15.78
CA PRO A 377 -19.99 18.08 16.79
C PRO A 377 -20.36 16.69 16.23
N VAL A 378 -19.51 15.69 16.51
CA VAL A 378 -19.56 14.32 15.96
C VAL A 378 -20.95 13.65 16.10
N GLN A 379 -21.72 14.04 17.13
CA GLN A 379 -23.04 13.48 17.41
C GLN A 379 -24.10 13.82 16.36
N GLU A 380 -24.07 15.02 15.76
CA GLU A 380 -25.02 15.39 14.71
C GLU A 380 -24.68 14.75 13.36
N LEU A 381 -23.39 14.56 13.10
CA LEU A 381 -22.90 13.98 11.85
C LEU A 381 -23.02 12.46 11.80
N LYS A 382 -22.94 11.76 12.94
CA LYS A 382 -23.29 10.33 13.01
C LYS A 382 -24.75 10.11 12.64
N LYS A 383 -25.66 10.92 13.17
CA LYS A 383 -27.09 10.86 12.83
C LYS A 383 -27.33 11.06 11.33
N THR A 384 -26.63 12.00 10.69
CA THR A 384 -26.77 12.23 9.24
C THR A 384 -26.11 11.12 8.40
N LEU A 385 -24.97 10.58 8.82
CA LEU A 385 -24.33 9.45 8.14
C LEU A 385 -25.18 8.17 8.24
N ASP A 386 -25.74 7.89 9.42
CA ASP A 386 -26.64 6.76 9.65
C ASP A 386 -27.92 6.92 8.83
N LEU A 387 -28.47 8.14 8.74
CA LEU A 387 -29.60 8.45 7.85
C LEU A 387 -29.26 8.22 6.37
N ILE A 388 -28.10 8.69 5.90
CA ILE A 388 -27.64 8.48 4.52
C ILE A 388 -27.42 6.99 4.23
N ASN A 389 -26.84 6.24 5.16
CA ASN A 389 -26.64 4.80 5.02
C ASN A 389 -27.97 4.06 4.97
N THR A 390 -28.93 4.45 5.82
CA THR A 390 -30.30 3.91 5.83
C THR A 390 -31.04 4.21 4.52
N LEU A 391 -30.88 5.41 3.97
CA LEU A 391 -31.47 5.80 2.67
C LEU A 391 -30.82 5.07 1.49
N LYS A 392 -29.52 4.75 1.58
CA LYS A 392 -28.81 3.94 0.57
C LYS A 392 -29.18 2.47 0.62
N THR A 393 -29.42 1.91 1.81
CA THR A 393 -29.90 0.52 1.96
C THR A 393 -31.40 0.38 1.72
N GLY A 394 -32.18 1.44 1.89
CA GLY A 394 -33.63 1.46 1.62
C GLY A 394 -34.03 1.52 0.14
N LYS A 395 -33.11 1.84 -0.78
CA LYS A 395 -33.42 1.96 -2.22
C LYS A 395 -33.46 0.64 -3.01
N GLY A 396 -33.50 -0.49 -2.33
CA GLY A 396 -33.54 -1.81 -2.96
C GLY A 396 -34.41 -2.79 -2.17
N ARG A 397 -35.70 -2.49 -2.00
CA ARG A 397 -36.76 -3.44 -1.60
C ARG A 397 -38.14 -2.79 -1.65
N GLU A 398 -38.58 -2.41 -2.84
CA GLU A 398 -40.01 -2.31 -3.13
C GLU A 398 -40.28 -3.17 -4.36
N GLU A 399 -40.46 -4.48 -4.14
CA GLU A 399 -41.30 -5.28 -5.01
C GLU A 399 -41.79 -6.55 -4.28
N ILE A 400 -43.12 -6.62 -4.18
CA ILE A 400 -43.98 -7.80 -4.09
C ILE A 400 -44.09 -8.50 -2.72
N GLN A 401 -45.18 -8.17 -2.01
CA GLN A 401 -46.20 -9.15 -1.65
C GLN A 401 -47.56 -8.45 -1.46
N LYS A 402 -48.45 -8.61 -2.44
CA LYS A 402 -49.90 -8.35 -2.30
C LYS A 402 -50.49 -9.47 -1.42
N PRO A 403 -51.31 -9.17 -0.40
CA PRO A 403 -52.01 -10.20 0.34
C PRO A 403 -53.21 -10.71 -0.45
N PHE A 404 -53.31 -12.04 -0.57
CA PHE A 404 -54.49 -12.74 -1.07
C PHE A 404 -55.69 -12.45 -0.16
N ALA A 405 -56.83 -12.12 -0.77
CA ALA A 405 -58.06 -11.79 -0.08
C ALA A 405 -58.91 -13.04 0.27
N LYS A 406 -59.47 -12.99 1.49
CA LYS A 406 -60.78 -13.50 1.98
C LYS A 406 -61.10 -15.01 1.94
N SER A 407 -61.44 -15.53 3.12
CA SER A 407 -62.69 -16.29 3.36
C SER A 407 -63.03 -16.39 4.86
N TYR A 408 -64.32 -16.58 5.15
CA TYR A 408 -65.10 -16.24 6.35
C TYR A 408 -65.24 -17.33 7.44
N SER A 409 -65.71 -16.88 8.62
CA SER A 409 -66.58 -17.56 9.63
C SER A 409 -65.88 -18.61 10.54
N LYS A 410 -66.04 -18.64 11.88
CA LYS A 410 -67.30 -18.62 12.64
C LYS A 410 -67.04 -18.38 14.15
N LYS A 411 -68.05 -17.79 14.80
CA LYS A 411 -68.32 -17.64 16.25
C LYS A 411 -67.84 -18.82 17.13
N TYR A 412 -67.42 -18.53 18.37
CA TYR A 412 -68.09 -19.04 19.60
C TYR A 412 -67.81 -18.12 20.80
N LYS A 413 -68.88 -17.74 21.50
CA LYS A 413 -68.93 -17.17 22.87
C LYS A 413 -68.92 -18.32 23.89
N LEU A 414 -68.35 -18.08 25.07
CA LEU A 414 -68.70 -18.60 26.42
C LEU A 414 -67.44 -18.33 27.30
N LYS A 415 -67.47 -17.74 28.48
CA LYS A 415 -68.54 -17.28 29.36
C LYS A 415 -67.94 -16.21 30.28
#